data_AF-A0A523CZB3-F1
#
_entry.id   AF-A0A523CZB3-F1
#
_cell.length_a   1.000
_cell.length_b   1.000
_cell.length_c   1.000
_cell.angle_alpha   90.00
_cell.angle_beta   90.00
_cell.angle_gamma   90.00
#
_symmetry.space_group_name_H-M   'P 1'
#
loop_
_entity.id
_entity.type
_entity.pdbx_description
1 polymer ?
#
loop_
_entity_poly.entity_id
_entity_poly.type
_entity_poly.pdbx_seq_one_letter_code
_entity_poly.pdbx_strand_id
1 'polypeptide(L)' 'MIEGFFRDLENKRLHRGVFRSVPELIDAILGYIGGHNVAPKPFVWRATAEEIIEKVGRARLALDNAPTV' A
#
# COMPACT_ATOMS: atom_id res chain seq x y z
N MET A 1 0.79 -2.63 -5.61
CA MET A 1 0.71 -2.61 -4.14
C MET A 1 0.41 -1.18 -3.71
N ILE A 2 -0.02 -0.96 -2.47
CA ILE A 2 -0.55 0.32 -1.96
C ILE A 2 0.29 1.57 -2.32
N GLU A 3 1.61 1.43 -2.44
CA GLU A 3 2.50 2.52 -2.92
C GLU A 3 2.15 3.04 -4.32
N GLY A 4 1.78 2.14 -5.24
CA GLY A 4 1.32 2.52 -6.58
C GLY A 4 -0.05 3.20 -6.56
N PHE A 5 -0.92 2.81 -5.62
CA PHE A 5 -2.20 3.48 -5.40
C PHE A 5 -2.00 4.92 -4.92
N PHE A 6 -1.13 5.14 -3.93
CA PHE A 6 -0.82 6.48 -3.44
C PHE A 6 -0.14 7.35 -4.49
N ARG A 7 0.79 6.78 -5.28
CA ARG A 7 1.37 7.46 -6.43
C ARG A 7 0.30 7.91 -7.43
N ASP A 8 -0.68 7.07 -7.70
CA ASP A 8 -1.76 7.37 -8.65
C ASP A 8 -2.69 8.46 -8.11
N LEU A 9 -3.08 8.36 -6.84
CA LEU A 9 -3.87 9.37 -6.13
C LEU A 9 -3.16 10.75 -6.17
N GLU A 10 -1.88 10.78 -5.85
CA GLU A 10 -1.09 12.01 -5.83
C GLU A 10 -1.00 12.63 -7.25
N ASN A 11 -0.61 11.84 -8.24
CA ASN A 11 -0.39 12.35 -9.59
C ASN A 11 -1.68 12.70 -10.35
N LYS A 12 -2.76 11.93 -10.16
CA LYS A 12 -4.01 12.11 -10.91
C LYS A 12 -4.98 13.04 -10.22
N ARG A 13 -5.00 13.08 -8.89
CA ARG A 13 -6.01 13.83 -8.12
C ARG A 13 -5.43 15.01 -7.37
N LEU A 14 -4.29 14.85 -6.70
CA LEU A 14 -3.74 15.88 -5.81
C LEU A 14 -2.91 16.94 -6.55
N HIS A 15 -1.94 16.55 -7.38
CA HIS A 15 -1.09 17.49 -8.13
C HIS A 15 -1.83 18.23 -9.24
N ARG A 16 -2.94 17.68 -9.73
CA ARG A 16 -3.77 18.30 -10.79
C ARG A 16 -4.95 19.09 -10.23
N GLY A 17 -5.24 18.94 -8.93
CA GLY A 17 -6.34 19.63 -8.26
C GLY A 17 -5.87 20.95 -7.66
N VAL A 18 -6.73 21.96 -7.71
CA VAL A 18 -6.58 23.18 -6.92
C VAL A 18 -7.70 23.17 -5.90
N PHE A 19 -7.35 23.09 -4.62
CA PHE A 19 -8.32 22.97 -3.53
C PHE A 19 -8.42 24.30 -2.78
N ARG A 20 -9.64 24.80 -2.62
CA ARG A 20 -9.91 26.08 -1.95
C ARG A 20 -10.12 25.92 -0.46
N SER A 21 -10.32 24.70 0.02
CA SER A 21 -10.52 24.39 1.44
C SER A 21 -10.20 22.93 1.76
N VAL A 22 -9.89 22.65 3.02
CA VAL A 22 -9.59 21.28 3.51
C VAL A 22 -10.76 20.30 3.28
N PRO A 23 -12.05 20.67 3.50
CA PRO A 23 -13.16 19.77 3.22
C PRO A 23 -13.25 19.34 1.75
N GLU A 24 -12.90 20.24 0.82
CA GLU A 24 -12.89 19.96 -0.63
C GLU A 24 -11.77 18.96 -0.99
N LEU A 25 -10.61 19.08 -0.36
CA LEU A 25 -9.53 18.09 -0.48
C LEU A 25 -9.96 16.72 0.04
N ILE A 26 -10.61 16.67 1.20
CA ILE A 26 -11.10 15.42 1.79
C ILE A 26 -12.12 14.74 0.86
N ASP A 27 -13.10 15.48 0.35
CA ASP A 27 -14.09 14.97 -0.59
C ASP A 27 -13.44 14.44 -1.88
N ALA A 28 -12.46 15.17 -2.41
CA ALA A 28 -11.73 14.75 -3.61
C ALA A 28 -10.94 13.45 -3.42
N ILE A 29 -10.37 13.22 -2.22
CA ILE A 29 -9.68 11.99 -1.86
C ILE A 29 -10.69 10.84 -1.69
N LEU A 30 -11.78 11.07 -0.95
CA LEU A 30 -12.81 10.06 -0.71
C LEU A 30 -13.51 9.62 -2.01
N GLY A 31 -13.81 10.56 -2.91
CA GLY A 31 -14.36 10.26 -4.22
C GLY A 31 -13.39 9.44 -5.09
N TYR A 32 -12.09 9.72 -5.00
CA TYR A 32 -11.06 8.93 -5.70
C TYR A 32 -10.97 7.50 -5.17
N ILE A 33 -10.97 7.34 -3.84
CA ILE A 33 -10.98 6.02 -3.18
C ILE A 33 -12.24 5.24 -3.58
N GLY A 34 -13.41 5.88 -3.53
CA GLY A 34 -14.68 5.29 -3.91
C GLY A 34 -14.66 4.76 -5.34
N GLY A 35 -14.23 5.58 -6.31
CA GLY A 35 -14.11 5.17 -7.71
C GLY A 35 -13.09 4.06 -7.93
N HIS A 36 -11.95 4.09 -7.23
CA HIS A 36 -10.92 3.05 -7.34
C HIS A 36 -11.37 1.71 -6.75
N ASN A 37 -12.29 1.72 -5.78
CA ASN A 37 -12.83 0.52 -5.13
C ASN A 37 -14.03 -0.10 -5.86
N VAL A 38 -14.57 0.50 -6.93
CA VAL A 38 -15.71 -0.06 -7.70
C VAL A 38 -15.33 -1.35 -8.43
N ALA A 39 -14.09 -1.46 -8.90
CA ALA A 39 -13.54 -2.67 -9.52
C ALA A 39 -12.14 -2.93 -8.96
N PRO A 40 -12.05 -3.35 -7.68
CA PRO A 40 -10.77 -3.47 -7.02
C PRO A 40 -10.02 -4.61 -7.70
N LYS A 41 -8.78 -4.35 -8.15
CA LYS A 41 -7.86 -5.45 -8.44
C LYS A 41 -7.50 -6.06 -7.09
N PRO A 42 -7.99 -7.28 -6.75
CA PRO A 42 -7.69 -7.86 -5.46
C PRO A 42 -6.18 -8.02 -5.35
N PHE A 43 -5.64 -7.62 -4.20
CA PHE A 43 -4.29 -7.98 -3.86
C PHE A 43 -4.26 -9.49 -3.58
N VAL A 44 -3.73 -10.25 -4.54
CA VAL A 44 -3.55 -11.69 -4.37
C VAL A 44 -2.29 -11.89 -3.54
N TRP A 45 -2.48 -12.35 -2.30
CA TRP A 45 -1.39 -12.88 -1.49
C TRP A 45 -0.82 -14.10 -2.22
N ARG A 46 0.40 -13.95 -2.75
CA ARG A 46 1.08 -15.03 -3.50
C ARG A 46 1.68 -16.09 -2.60
N ALA A 47 2.07 -15.68 -1.39
CA ALA A 47 2.58 -16.57 -0.37
C ALA A 47 1.43 -16.96 0.56
N THR A 48 1.32 -18.25 0.86
CA THR A 48 0.43 -18.73 1.91
C THR A 48 0.90 -18.22 3.28
N ALA A 49 0.01 -18.23 4.28
CA ALA A 49 0.39 -17.86 5.64
C ALA A 49 1.54 -18.73 6.16
N GLU A 50 1.53 -20.02 5.81
CA GLU A 50 2.59 -20.98 6.16
C GLU A 50 3.94 -20.57 5.56
N GLU A 51 3.98 -20.23 4.27
CA GLU A 51 5.22 -19.77 3.61
C GLU A 51 5.76 -18.47 4.22
N ILE A 52 4.88 -17.57 4.67
CA ILE A 52 5.28 -16.34 5.36
C ILE A 52 5.92 -16.69 6.71
N ILE A 53 5.29 -17.56 7.49
CA ILE A 53 5.79 -17.99 8.81
C ILE A 53 7.13 -18.71 8.67
N GLU A 54 7.26 -19.62 7.70
CA GLU A 54 8.51 -20.32 7.41
C GLU A 54 9.63 -19.34 7.03
N LYS A 55 9.34 -18.37 6.16
CA LYS A 55 10.32 -17.37 5.72
C LYS A 55 10.79 -16.51 6.89
N VAL A 56 9.89 -16.12 7.80
CA VAL A 56 10.23 -15.40 9.03
C VAL A 56 11.12 -16.26 9.94
N GLY A 57 10.80 -17.55 10.10
CA GLY A 57 11.63 -18.48 10.86
C GLY A 57 13.05 -18.61 10.31
N ARG A 58 13.20 -18.78 8.99
CA ARG A 58 14.51 -18.83 8.32
C ARG A 58 15.30 -17.54 8.50
N ALA A 59 14.64 -16.38 8.36
CA ALA A 59 15.27 -15.08 8.56
C ALA A 59 15.76 -14.90 10.00
N ARG A 60 14.99 -15.38 10.99
CA ARG A 60 15.38 -15.34 12.40
C ARG A 60 16.61 -16.19 12.67
N LEU A 61 16.61 -17.45 12.23
CA LEU A 61 17.77 -18.34 12.33
C LEU A 61 19.02 -17.75 11.68
N ALA A 62 18.88 -17.11 10.51
CA ALA A 62 20.02 -16.45 9.86
C ALA A 62 20.56 -15.26 10.68
N LEU A 63 19.69 -14.55 11.40
CA LEU A 63 20.07 -13.44 12.28
C LEU A 63 20.81 -13.96 13.53
N ASP A 64 20.32 -15.03 14.14
CA ASP A 64 20.93 -15.64 15.33
C ASP A 64 22.33 -16.23 15.02
N ASN A 65 22.56 -16.68 13.78
CA ASN A 65 23.85 -17.18 13.31
C ASN A 65 24.72 -16.10 12.66
N ALA A 66 24.25 -14.86 12.56
CA ALA A 66 25.04 -13.78 11.99
C ALA A 66 26.17 -13.41 12.96
N PRO A 67 27.42 -13.26 12.48
CA PRO A 67 28.50 -12.82 13.33
C PRO A 67 28.16 -11.43 13.89
N THR A 68 28.30 -11.27 15.20
CA THR A 68 28.18 -9.97 15.86
C THR A 68 29.28 -9.07 15.31
N VAL A 69 28.91 -7.98 14.65
CA VAL A 69 29.83 -6.91 14.24
C VAL A 69 30.35 -6.15 15.45
#